data_AF-A0A553JL97-F1
#
_entry.id   AF-A0A553JL97-F1
#
_cell.length_a   1.000
_cell.length_b   1.000
_cell.length_c   1.000
_cell.angle_alpha   90.00
_cell.angle_beta   90.00
_cell.angle_gamma   90.00
#
_symmetry.space_group_name_H-M   'P 1'
#
loop_
_entity.id
_entity.type
_entity.pdbx_description
1 polymer ?
#
loop_
_entity_poly.entity_id
_entity_poly.type
_entity_poly.pdbx_seq_one_letter_code
_entity_poly.pdbx_strand_id
1 'polypeptide(L)' 'MKNRITTGQIILLLTAIISPFASAHPGHDHQHWSSSLIHLFWILPALIAAGVAIHLYRRKPKTKSEQ' A
#
# COMPACT_ATOMS: atom_id res chain seq x y z
N MET A 1 10.36 13.02 -18.93
CA MET A 1 10.60 11.57 -19.15
C MET A 1 9.28 10.84 -18.88
N LYS A 2 8.74 10.07 -19.84
CA LYS A 2 7.48 9.32 -19.60
C LYS A 2 7.82 8.00 -18.92
N ASN A 3 7.56 7.88 -17.63
CA ASN A 3 7.71 6.62 -16.89
C ASN A 3 6.65 5.64 -17.42
N ARG A 4 7.08 4.69 -18.25
CA ARG A 4 6.21 3.61 -18.72
C ARG A 4 6.34 2.45 -17.74
N ILE A 5 5.25 2.11 -17.08
CA ILE A 5 5.18 0.91 -16.25
C ILE A 5 5.20 -0.30 -17.20
N THR A 6 6.16 -1.19 -17.01
CA THR A 6 6.31 -2.40 -17.82
C THR A 6 5.59 -3.57 -17.16
N THR A 7 5.21 -4.57 -17.96
CA THR A 7 4.57 -5.81 -17.45
C THR A 7 5.41 -6.49 -16.36
N GLY A 8 6.74 -6.46 -16.48
CA GLY A 8 7.64 -7.00 -15.46
C GLY A 8 7.54 -6.26 -14.11
N GLN A 9 7.35 -4.94 -14.13
CA GLN A 9 7.13 -4.16 -12.91
C GLN A 9 5.78 -4.47 -12.26
N ILE A 10 4.74 -4.73 -13.07
CA ILE A 10 3.43 -5.15 -12.56
C ILE A 10 3.52 -6.54 -11.93
N ILE A 11 4.16 -7.49 -12.60
CA ILE A 11 4.36 -8.86 -12.08
C ILE A 11 5.14 -8.82 -10.77
N LEU A 12 6.25 -8.05 -10.71
CA LEU A 12 7.03 -7.90 -9.49
C LEU A 12 6.20 -7.35 -8.32
N LEU A 13 5.37 -6.34 -8.59
CA LEU A 13 4.48 -5.76 -7.60
C LEU A 13 3.45 -6.77 -7.09
N LEU A 14 2.83 -7.53 -8.00
CA LEU A 14 1.85 -8.56 -7.65
C LEU A 14 2.47 -9.69 -6.81
N THR A 15 3.65 -10.17 -7.20
CA THR A 15 4.37 -11.21 -6.44
C THR A 15 4.75 -10.73 -5.04
N ALA A 16 5.18 -9.47 -4.90
CA ALA A 16 5.50 -8.88 -3.59
C ALA A 16 4.27 -8.80 -2.66
N ILE A 17 3.07 -8.57 -3.21
CA ILE A 17 1.82 -8.50 -2.45
C ILE A 17 1.33 -9.90 -2.05
N ILE A 18 1.51 -10.90 -2.92
CA ILE A 18 0.97 -12.26 -2.73
C ILE A 18 1.90 -13.14 -1.87
N SER A 19 3.21 -12.92 -1.91
CA SER A 19 4.20 -13.73 -1.18
C SER A 19 3.90 -13.94 0.32
N PRO A 20 3.42 -12.94 1.09
CA PRO A 20 3.09 -13.13 2.50
C PRO A 20 1.95 -14.13 2.74
N PHE A 21 1.00 -14.25 1.80
CA PHE A 21 -0.13 -15.18 1.93
C PHE A 21 0.30 -16.64 1.75
N ALA A 22 1.34 -16.90 0.96
CA ALA A 22 1.90 -18.23 0.76
C ALA A 22 2.77 -18.70 1.95
N SER A 23 3.26 -17.77 2.77
CA SER A 23 4.17 -18.05 3.91
C SER A 23 3.46 -18.04 5.28
N ALA A 24 2.13 -18.12 5.33
CA ALA A 24 1.40 -18.23 6.58
C ALA A 24 1.23 -19.70 7.00
N HIS A 25 2.16 -20.22 7.81
CA HIS A 25 1.92 -21.46 8.56
C HIS A 25 0.98 -21.16 9.74
N PRO A 26 -0.08 -21.94 9.96
CA PRO A 26 -0.99 -21.72 11.08
C PRO A 26 -0.36 -22.21 12.40
N GLY A 27 -0.29 -21.34 13.42
CA GLY A 27 -0.44 -21.83 14.79
C GLY A 27 0.40 -21.20 15.91
N HIS A 28 1.60 -20.64 15.67
CA HIS A 28 2.45 -20.15 16.78
C HIS A 28 2.65 -18.62 16.77
N ASP A 29 2.95 -18.02 15.63
CA ASP A 29 3.33 -16.59 15.54
C ASP A 29 2.14 -15.61 15.62
N HIS A 30 0.92 -16.11 15.47
CA HIS A 30 -0.31 -15.32 15.64
C HIS A 30 -0.75 -15.19 17.10
N GLN A 31 -0.27 -16.07 17.99
CA GLN A 31 -0.62 -16.04 19.42
C GLN A 31 0.38 -15.25 20.27
N HIS A 32 1.49 -14.81 19.67
CA HIS A 32 2.44 -13.95 20.36
C HIS A 32 1.82 -12.57 20.61
N TRP A 33 2.01 -12.02 21.81
CA TRP A 33 1.43 -10.74 22.23
C TRP A 33 1.80 -9.56 21.32
N SER A 34 2.96 -9.62 20.65
CA SER A 34 3.39 -8.61 19.68
C SER A 34 2.76 -8.76 18.29
N SER A 35 2.05 -9.87 18.01
CA SER A 35 1.54 -10.18 16.68
C SER A 35 0.60 -9.10 16.17
N SER A 36 -0.31 -8.58 17.01
CA SER A 36 -1.21 -7.49 16.63
C SER A 36 -0.48 -6.20 16.28
N LEU A 37 0.61 -5.88 16.98
CA LEU A 37 1.44 -4.71 16.67
C LEU A 37 2.16 -4.88 15.34
N ILE A 38 2.69 -6.07 15.06
CA ILE A 38 3.38 -6.37 13.79
C ILE A 38 2.40 -6.26 12.61
N HIS A 39 1.18 -6.79 12.73
CA HIS A 39 0.13 -6.64 11.72
C HIS A 39 -0.23 -5.16 11.51
N LEU A 40 -0.34 -4.39 12.59
CA LEU A 40 -0.59 -2.95 12.51
C LEU A 40 0.54 -2.23 11.76
N PHE A 41 1.80 -2.48 12.09
CA PHE A 41 2.94 -1.86 11.41
C PHE A 41 3.05 -2.26 9.93
N TRP A 42 2.55 -3.43 9.55
CA TRP A 42 2.49 -3.86 8.15
C TRP A 42 1.40 -3.10 7.35
N ILE A 43 0.23 -2.86 7.95
CA ILE A 43 -0.90 -2.19 7.28
C ILE A 43 -0.79 -0.66 7.34
N LEU A 44 -0.20 -0.10 8.40
CA LEU A 44 -0.17 1.33 8.68
C LEU A 44 0.44 2.19 7.55
N PRO A 45 1.57 1.81 6.92
CA PRO A 45 2.14 2.58 5.81
C PRO A 45 1.17 2.68 4.62
N ALA A 46 0.43 1.62 4.31
CA ALA A 46 -0.56 1.62 3.24
C ALA A 46 -1.73 2.56 3.56
N LEU A 47 -2.21 2.57 4.81
CA LEU A 47 -3.26 3.48 5.26
C LEU A 47 -2.81 4.95 5.20
N ILE A 48 -1.58 5.26 5.62
CA ILE A 48 -1.00 6.61 5.53
C ILE A 48 -0.93 7.05 4.07
N ALA A 49 -0.39 6.19 3.19
CA ALA A 49 -0.29 6.50 1.76
C ALA A 49 -1.65 6.77 1.13
N ALA A 50 -2.67 5.95 1.44
CA ALA A 50 -4.03 6.15 0.98
C ALA A 50 -4.63 7.47 1.49
N GLY A 51 -4.45 7.78 2.79
CA GLY A 51 -4.92 9.04 3.38
C GLY A 51 -4.29 10.27 2.74
N VAL A 52 -2.97 10.24 2.52
CA VAL A 52 -2.24 11.32 1.82
C VAL A 52 -2.72 11.47 0.39
N ALA A 53 -2.87 10.37 -0.35
CA ALA A 53 -3.36 10.39 -1.73
C ALA A 53 -4.76 11.01 -1.83
N ILE A 54 -5.69 10.62 -0.94
CA ILE A 54 -7.04 11.19 -0.89
C ILE A 54 -6.99 12.67 -0.54
N HIS A 55 -6.19 13.07 0.46
CA HIS A 55 -6.07 14.46 0.86
C HIS A 55 -5.53 15.34 -0.28
N LEU A 56 -4.49 14.89 -0.99
CA LEU A 56 -3.95 15.59 -2.15
C LEU A 56 -4.95 15.65 -3.32
N TYR A 57 -5.65 14.54 -3.58
CA TYR A 57 -6.68 14.49 -4.63
C TYR A 57 -7.82 15.50 -4.36
N ARG A 58 -8.23 15.64 -3.10
CA ARG A 58 -9.27 16.59 -2.68
C ARG A 58 -8.80 18.04 -2.66
N ARG A 59 -7.49 18.29 -2.62
CA ARG A 59 -6.88 19.63 -2.61
C ARG A 59 -6.63 20.23 -3.99
N LYS A 60 -7.10 19.62 -5.09
CA LYS A 60 -6.97 20.25 -6.41
C LYS A 60 -7.53 21.69 -6.35
N PRO A 61 -6.70 22.73 -6.54
CA PRO A 61 -7.22 24.09 -6.61
C PRO A 61 -8.19 24.15 -7.79
N LYS A 62 -9.34 24.79 -7.61
CA LYS A 62 -10.17 25.17 -8.75
C LYS A 62 -9.28 26.07 -9.61
N THR A 63 -8.78 25.55 -10.72
CA THR A 63 -8.17 26.37 -11.76
C THR A 63 -9.21 27.42 -12.09
N LYS A 64 -8.97 28.68 -11.74
CA LYS A 64 -9.77 29.78 -12.26
C LYS A 64 -9.69 29.65 -13.78
N SER A 65 -10.79 29.24 -14.40
CA SER A 65 -11.01 29.43 -15.81
C SER A 65 -11.02 30.94 -16.01
N GLU A 66 -9.89 31.46 -16.46
CA GLU A 66 -9.73 32.85 -16.89
C GLU A 66 -10.76 33.12 -17.98
N GLN A 67 -11.55 34.18 -17.77
CA GLN A 67 -12.47 34.73 -18.75
C GLN A 67 -11.71 35.57 -19.76
#